data_AF-A0A1X1N3U3-F1
#
_entry.id   AF-A0A1X1N3U3-F1
#
_cell.length_a   1.000
_cell.length_b   1.000
_cell.length_c   1.000
_cell.angle_alpha   90.00
_cell.angle_beta   90.00
_cell.angle_gamma   90.00
#
_symmetry.space_group_name_H-M   'P 1'
#
loop_
_entity.id
_entity.type
_entity.pdbx_description
1 polymer ?
#
loop_
_entity_poly.entity_id
_entity_poly.type
_entity_poly.pdbx_seq_one_letter_code
_entity_poly.pdbx_strand_id
1 'polypeptide(L)'
;MVIHTVRQPDGQATIQGQFEAFHRLNPWVLTALERLTADYLERGAARVGIGMLFEVLRWRYATATEGDEFRLNNNFRSRYVRLLIERHPEWAPAFEVRALRAD
;
A
#
# COMPACT_ATOMS: atom_id res chain seq x y z
N MET A 1 7.62 12.15 -5.36
CA MET A 1 7.62 10.95 -4.49
C MET A 1 9.04 10.42 -4.51
N VAL A 2 9.63 10.10 -3.35
CA VAL A 2 10.99 9.53 -3.30
C VAL A 2 10.85 8.01 -3.17
N ILE A 3 11.46 7.28 -4.09
CA ILE A 3 11.53 5.81 -4.06
C ILE A 3 12.83 5.44 -3.36
N HIS A 4 12.74 4.54 -2.39
CA HIS A 4 13.90 4.00 -1.69
C HIS A 4 14.01 2.50 -1.96
N THR A 5 15.22 1.95 -1.86
CA THR A 5 15.44 0.50 -1.92
C THR A 5 14.56 -0.23 -0.93
N VAL A 6 13.91 -1.29 -1.40
CA VAL A 6 12.96 -2.08 -0.62
C VAL A 6 13.71 -3.05 0.26
N ARG A 7 13.37 -3.05 1.55
CA ARG A 7 13.96 -3.95 2.55
C ARG A 7 12.93 -5.00 2.96
N GLN A 8 13.30 -6.27 2.89
CA GLN A 8 12.43 -7.36 3.34
C GLN A 8 12.71 -7.71 4.80
N PRO A 9 11.69 -7.97 5.62
CA PRO A 9 11.89 -8.44 6.98
C PRO A 9 12.23 -9.94 6.99
N ASP A 10 13.16 -10.35 7.85
CA ASP A 10 13.46 -11.76 8.11
C ASP A 10 12.68 -12.29 9.33
N GLY A 11 12.28 -13.57 9.29
CA GLY A 11 11.97 -14.33 10.51
C GLY A 11 10.63 -14.05 11.24
N GLN A 12 9.58 -13.57 10.56
CA GLN A 12 8.27 -13.35 11.19
C GLN A 12 7.26 -14.46 10.85
N ALA A 13 6.66 -15.08 11.88
CA ALA A 13 5.75 -16.23 11.74
C ALA A 13 4.32 -15.86 11.30
N THR A 14 3.85 -14.64 11.60
CA THR A 14 2.48 -14.21 11.29
C THR A 14 2.46 -13.11 10.23
N ILE A 15 1.37 -13.04 9.45
CA ILE A 15 1.19 -12.00 8.43
C ILE A 15 1.19 -10.60 9.05
N GLN A 16 0.67 -10.45 10.29
CA GLN A 16 0.69 -9.17 11.00
C GLN A 16 2.12 -8.75 11.36
N GLY A 17 2.92 -9.64 11.94
CA GLY A 17 4.31 -9.33 12.28
C GLY A 17 5.17 -9.07 11.04
N GLN A 18 4.94 -9.82 9.95
CA GLN A 18 5.58 -9.56 8.65
C GLN A 18 5.23 -8.17 8.12
N PHE A 19 3.97 -7.76 8.21
CA PHE A 19 3.54 -6.43 7.79
C PHE A 19 4.18 -5.33 8.62
N GLU A 20 4.15 -5.43 9.95
CA GLU A 20 4.71 -4.41 10.83
C GLU A 20 6.21 -4.25 10.61
N ALA A 21 6.93 -5.37 10.47
CA ALA A 21 8.35 -5.36 10.15
C ALA A 21 8.61 -4.73 8.78
N PHE A 22 7.86 -5.13 7.74
CA PHE A 22 7.97 -4.54 6.41
C PHE A 22 7.66 -3.04 6.41
N HIS A 23 6.59 -2.61 7.08
CA HIS A 23 6.18 -1.22 7.14
C HIS A 23 7.22 -0.36 7.86
N ARG A 24 7.76 -0.84 8.98
CA ARG A 24 8.84 -0.17 9.71
C ARG A 24 10.12 -0.02 8.88
N LEU A 25 10.45 -1.03 8.07
CA LEU A 25 11.63 -0.99 7.20
C LEU A 25 11.41 -0.13 5.94
N ASN A 26 10.16 0.06 5.51
CA ASN A 26 9.80 0.76 4.28
C ASN A 26 8.67 1.79 4.52
N PRO A 27 8.86 2.80 5.41
CA PRO A 27 7.81 3.76 5.73
C PRO A 27 7.37 4.58 4.50
N TRP A 28 8.27 4.75 3.52
CA TRP A 28 8.01 5.44 2.27
C TRP A 28 6.90 4.79 1.43
N VAL A 29 6.63 3.49 1.59
CA VAL A 29 5.55 2.79 0.88
C VAL A 29 4.20 3.37 1.29
N LEU A 30 3.97 3.63 2.57
CA LEU A 30 2.74 4.27 3.03
C LEU A 30 2.60 5.68 2.45
N THR A 31 3.67 6.47 2.52
CA THR A 31 3.68 7.84 1.94
C THR A 31 3.43 7.84 0.44
N ALA A 32 3.93 6.84 -0.28
CA ALA A 32 3.65 6.69 -1.70
C ALA A 32 2.17 6.37 -1.95
N LEU A 33 1.58 5.48 -1.16
CA LEU A 33 0.16 5.13 -1.25
C LEU A 33 -0.76 6.29 -0.87
N GLU A 34 -0.40 7.08 0.16
CA GLU A 34 -1.12 8.31 0.55
C GLU A 34 -1.17 9.29 -0.64
N ARG A 35 -0.03 9.56 -1.27
CA ARG A 35 0.05 10.47 -2.43
C ARG A 35 -0.76 9.95 -3.62
N LEU A 36 -0.62 8.67 -3.96
CA LEU A 36 -1.37 8.07 -5.06
C LEU A 36 -2.88 8.14 -4.81
N THR A 37 -3.30 7.96 -3.56
CA THR A 37 -4.71 8.04 -3.17
C THR A 37 -5.22 9.47 -3.30
N ALA A 38 -4.52 10.44 -2.71
CA ALA A 38 -4.86 11.86 -2.80
C ALA A 38 -4.96 12.32 -4.26
N ASP A 39 -3.91 12.08 -5.06
CA ASP A 39 -3.86 12.45 -6.48
C ASP A 39 -5.05 11.88 -7.26
N TYR A 40 -5.47 10.65 -6.95
CA TYR A 40 -6.55 9.97 -7.66
C TYR A 40 -7.93 10.51 -7.25
N LEU A 41 -8.14 10.79 -5.96
CA LEU A 41 -9.37 11.39 -5.44
C LEU A 41 -9.55 12.84 -5.89
N GLU A 42 -8.48 13.64 -5.89
CA GLU A 42 -8.48 15.02 -6.37
C GLU A 42 -8.86 15.13 -7.86
N ARG A 43 -8.61 14.07 -8.64
CA ARG A 43 -9.03 13.95 -10.05
C ARG A 43 -10.49 13.53 -10.21
N GLY A 44 -11.26 13.45 -9.13
CA GLY A 44 -12.68 13.13 -9.14
C GLY A 44 -13.01 11.63 -9.12
N ALA A 45 -12.04 10.76 -8.79
CA ALA A 45 -12.34 9.34 -8.62
C ALA A 45 -13.25 9.11 -7.41
N ALA A 46 -14.35 8.38 -7.61
CA ALA A 46 -15.28 8.07 -6.53
C ALA A 46 -14.86 6.86 -5.67
N ARG A 47 -14.00 5.99 -6.20
CA ARG A 47 -13.58 4.73 -5.57
C ARG A 47 -12.10 4.46 -5.77
N VAL A 48 -11.44 3.94 -4.74
CA VAL A 48 -10.02 3.60 -4.77
C VAL A 48 -9.81 2.13 -4.44
N GLY A 49 -9.14 1.41 -5.35
CA GLY A 49 -8.75 0.01 -5.16
C GLY A 49 -7.31 -0.10 -4.71
N ILE A 50 -7.06 -0.66 -3.51
CA ILE A 50 -5.68 -0.86 -3.01
C ILE A 50 -4.83 -1.75 -3.93
N GLY A 51 -5.45 -2.72 -4.61
CA GLY A 51 -4.74 -3.53 -5.59
C GLY A 51 -4.19 -2.69 -6.75
N MET A 52 -5.00 -1.75 -7.25
CA MET A 52 -4.58 -0.81 -8.29
C MET A 52 -3.43 0.08 -7.80
N LEU A 53 -3.53 0.64 -6.59
CA LEU A 53 -2.44 1.44 -6.02
C LEU A 53 -1.13 0.65 -5.90
N PHE A 54 -1.21 -0.63 -5.52
CA PHE A 54 -0.06 -1.52 -5.44
C PHE A 54 0.57 -1.76 -6.81
N GLU A 55 -0.23 -2.00 -7.86
CA GLU A 55 0.31 -2.19 -9.21
C GLU A 55 0.94 -0.91 -9.76
N VAL A 56 0.31 0.24 -9.53
CA VAL A 56 0.90 1.55 -9.90
C VAL A 56 2.24 1.75 -9.17
N LEU A 57 2.31 1.41 -7.89
CA LEU A 57 3.54 1.54 -7.12
C LEU A 57 4.63 0.58 -7.62
N ARG A 58 4.29 -0.67 -7.99
CA ARG A 58 5.22 -1.62 -8.62
C ARG A 58 5.77 -1.13 -9.94
N TRP A 59 4.90 -0.62 -10.81
CA TRP A 59 5.34 -0.05 -12.07
C TRP A 59 6.27 1.16 -11.87
N ARG A 60 5.92 2.07 -10.94
CA ARG A 60 6.77 3.22 -10.59
C ARG A 60 8.11 2.81 -9.99
N TYR A 61 8.15 1.75 -9.19
CA TYR A 61 9.39 1.22 -8.65
C TYR A 61 10.28 0.65 -9.76
N ALA A 62 9.75 -0.27 -10.56
CA ALA A 62 10.51 -0.93 -11.63
C ALA A 62 11.11 0.06 -12.63
N THR A 63 10.38 1.14 -12.93
CA THR A 63 10.88 2.23 -13.80
C THR A 63 11.95 3.10 -13.16
N ALA A 64 11.96 3.23 -11.83
CA ALA A 64 12.94 4.01 -11.09
C ALA A 64 14.22 3.23 -10.72
N THR A 65 14.15 1.91 -10.65
CA THR A 65 15.25 1.04 -10.21
C THR A 65 15.77 0.13 -11.33
N GLU A 66 15.62 0.56 -12.59
CA GLU A 66 16.12 -0.16 -13.78
C GLU A 66 15.75 -1.66 -13.82
N GLY A 67 14.55 -2.01 -13.30
CA GLY A 67 14.04 -3.37 -13.32
C GLY A 67 14.21 -4.20 -12.05
N ASP A 68 14.71 -3.64 -10.94
CA ASP A 68 14.68 -4.37 -9.65
C ASP A 68 13.25 -4.80 -9.27
N GLU A 69 13.11 -6.04 -8.79
CA GLU A 69 11.82 -6.62 -8.46
C GLU A 69 11.25 -5.99 -7.16
N PHE A 70 10.19 -5.19 -7.27
CA PHE A 70 9.46 -4.71 -6.10
C PHE A 70 8.58 -5.82 -5.48
N ARG A 71 9.12 -6.51 -4.47
CA ARG A 71 8.37 -7.52 -3.72
C ARG A 71 7.49 -6.89 -2.64
N LEU A 72 6.33 -6.40 -3.06
CA LEU A 72 5.26 -5.97 -2.16
C LEU A 72 4.23 -7.10 -1.97
N ASN A 73 4.11 -7.64 -0.76
CA ASN A 73 3.22 -8.77 -0.47
C ASN A 73 1.73 -8.35 -0.56
N ASN A 74 0.94 -9.06 -1.37
CA ASN A 74 -0.49 -8.80 -1.53
C ASN A 74 -1.29 -8.92 -0.23
N ASN A 75 -0.82 -9.74 0.72
CA ASN A 75 -1.45 -9.89 2.04
C ASN A 75 -1.36 -8.62 2.91
N PHE A 76 -0.53 -7.65 2.52
CA PHE A 76 -0.41 -6.36 3.21
C PHE A 76 -1.45 -5.33 2.75
N ARG A 77 -2.15 -5.58 1.63
CA ARG A 77 -3.15 -4.64 1.07
C ARG A 77 -4.19 -4.20 2.11
N SER A 78 -4.84 -5.15 2.78
CA SER A 78 -5.88 -4.82 3.78
C SER A 78 -5.34 -4.00 4.96
N ARG A 79 -4.09 -4.23 5.35
CA ARG A 79 -3.43 -3.50 6.44
C ARG A 79 -3.06 -2.08 6.02
N TYR A 80 -2.57 -1.90 4.80
CA TYR A 80 -2.34 -0.57 4.24
C TYR A 80 -3.64 0.22 4.05
N VAL A 81 -4.75 -0.41 3.64
CA VAL A 81 -6.05 0.27 3.60
C VAL A 81 -6.46 0.78 4.98
N ARG A 82 -6.31 -0.06 6.02
CA ARG A 82 -6.60 0.35 7.40
C ARG A 82 -5.74 1.54 7.83
N LEU A 83 -4.43 1.53 7.56
CA LEU A 83 -3.55 2.67 7.89
C LEU A 83 -3.91 3.94 7.10
N LEU A 84 -4.26 3.82 5.83
CA LEU A 84 -4.69 4.97 5.01
C LEU A 84 -5.95 5.59 5.57
N ILE A 85 -6.96 4.79 5.93
CA ILE A 85 -8.20 5.25 6.55
C ILE A 85 -7.97 5.81 7.95
N GLU A 86 -7.08 5.19 8.74
CA GLU A 86 -6.74 5.68 10.08
C GLU A 86 -6.10 7.08 10.02
N ARG A 87 -5.24 7.33 9.04
CA ARG A 87 -4.60 8.63 8.83
C ARG A 87 -5.48 9.64 8.11
N HIS A 88 -6.37 9.18 7.24
CA HIS A 88 -7.28 9.96 6.45
C HIS A 88 -8.71 9.39 6.56
N PRO A 89 -9.41 9.62 7.68
CA PRO A 89 -10.76 9.09 7.89
C PRO A 89 -11.75 9.50 6.79
N GLU A 90 -11.52 10.66 6.16
CA GLU A 90 -12.29 11.17 5.03
C GLU A 90 -12.21 10.27 3.79
N TRP A 91 -11.19 9.41 3.65
CA TRP A 91 -11.06 8.47 2.54
C TRP A 91 -11.82 7.16 2.77
N ALA A 92 -12.33 6.90 3.98
CA ALA A 92 -13.05 5.66 4.30
C ALA A 92 -14.18 5.32 3.31
N PRO A 93 -15.03 6.28 2.88
CA PRO A 93 -16.09 5.98 1.92
C PRO A 93 -15.58 5.62 0.51
N ALA A 94 -14.37 6.06 0.15
CA ALA A 94 -13.79 5.82 -1.17
C ALA A 94 -13.10 4.44 -1.27
N PHE A 95 -12.62 3.91 -0.15
CA PHE A 95 -12.07 2.55 -0.09
C PHE A 95 -13.16 1.54 0.22
N GLU A 96 -13.56 0.76 -0.78
CA GLU A 96 -14.38 -0.43 -0.52
C GLU A 96 -13.51 -1.52 0.12
N VAL A 97 -13.41 -1.48 1.45
CA VAL A 97 -13.02 -2.65 2.24
C VAL A 97 -14.13 -3.68 2.04
N ARG A 98 -13.94 -4.62 1.10
CA ARG A 98 -14.77 -5.83 1.06
C ARG A 98 -14.77 -6.40 2.47
N ALA A 99 -15.90 -6.31 3.17
CA ALA A 99 -16.11 -7.10 4.36
C ALA A 99 -15.81 -8.54 3.94
N LEU A 100 -14.82 -9.18 4.57
CA LEU A 100 -14.71 -10.63 4.47
C LEU A 100 -16.07 -11.14 4.94
N ARG A 101 -16.90 -11.57 3.99
CA ARG A 101 -17.99 -12.48 4.31
C ARG A 101 -17.30 -13.73 4.80
N ALA A 102 -17.29 -13.92 6.11
CA ALA A 102 -17.18 -15.24 6.68
C ALA A 102 -18.51 -15.91 6.34
N ASP A 103 -18.52 -16.71 5.28
CA ASP A 103 -19.46 -17.82 5.14
C ASP A 103 -18.83 -19.05 5.78
#